data_AF-A0A8D0GND6-F1
#
_entry.id   AF-A0A8D0GND6-F1
#
_cell.length_a   1.000
_cell.length_b   1.000
_cell.length_c   1.000
_cell.angle_alpha   90.00
_cell.angle_beta   90.00
_cell.angle_gamma   90.00
#
_symmetry.space_group_name_H-M   'P 1'
#
loop_
_entity.id
_entity.type
_entity.pdbx_description
1 polymer ?
#
loop_
_entity_poly.entity_id
_entity_poly.type
_entity_poly.pdbx_seq_one_letter_code
_entity_poly.pdbx_strand_id
1 'polypeptide(L)'
;MLRRRNLLTTLLIALPWALLLTLWHQYPTTRYLSLLRKEADENVTAKALFNSTSLLREEGLSSCVRQPVAGAAPKVIRSYVYSRPPPWTDTLPTIFVITPTYTRPVQKAELTRLANTFLHVQNLHWVVVEDSPRRTNLVSNLLEKAGLNFTHLNVETPKSLKLGLSWMPSHTPRGTLQRNLGLHWLRDSFSNTQPPAGVVYFADDDNTYSLELFEEMRYTKRVSVWPVAFVGGLRYESPKVSPAGRVVGWKTVFDPNRPFAIDMAGFAVSIKLILERPQASFKLDGVKGGYQETSLLKDLVTLDGLEPKAANCTKVLVWHTRTERPTLVNEGKRGFTDPRVEV
;
A
#
# COMPACT_ATOMS: atom_id res chain seq x y z
N MET A 1 -62.27 10.58 -26.62
CA MET A 1 -61.60 10.79 -25.31
C MET A 1 -60.07 10.86 -25.48
N LEU A 2 -59.54 11.92 -26.12
CA LEU A 2 -58.09 12.02 -26.44
C LEU A 2 -57.47 13.36 -26.01
N ARG A 3 -57.97 13.97 -24.92
CA ARG A 3 -57.47 15.29 -24.45
C ARG A 3 -57.04 15.35 -22.98
N ARG A 4 -57.38 14.36 -22.14
CA ARG A 4 -57.00 14.34 -20.71
C ARG A 4 -55.65 13.66 -20.41
N ARG A 5 -55.18 12.73 -21.26
CA ARG A 5 -53.92 12.01 -21.04
C ARG A 5 -52.66 12.83 -21.32
N ASN A 6 -52.73 13.81 -22.24
CA ASN A 6 -51.59 14.67 -22.57
C ASN A 6 -51.32 15.75 -21.52
N LEU A 7 -52.37 16.29 -20.86
CA LEU A 7 -52.22 17.28 -19.80
C LEU A 7 -51.47 16.71 -18.60
N LEU A 8 -51.77 15.47 -18.20
CA LEU A 8 -51.15 14.84 -17.04
C LEU A 8 -49.66 14.55 -17.27
N THR A 9 -49.27 14.15 -18.48
CA THR A 9 -47.88 13.87 -18.85
C THR A 9 -47.05 15.15 -18.97
N THR A 10 -47.60 16.23 -19.53
CA THR A 10 -46.93 17.53 -19.52
C THR A 10 -46.74 18.09 -18.10
N LEU A 11 -47.71 17.86 -17.20
CA LEU A 11 -47.68 18.44 -15.86
C LEU A 11 -46.81 17.64 -14.88
N LEU A 12 -46.77 16.31 -14.99
CA LEU A 12 -46.00 15.44 -14.10
C LEU A 12 -44.57 15.16 -14.59
N ILE A 13 -44.27 15.33 -15.88
CA ILE A 13 -42.95 14.97 -16.43
C ILE A 13 -42.26 16.20 -17.03
N ALA A 14 -42.90 16.94 -17.94
CA ALA A 14 -42.20 18.03 -18.62
C ALA A 14 -41.95 19.25 -17.70
N LEU A 15 -42.92 19.61 -16.84
CA LEU A 15 -42.83 20.75 -15.94
C LEU A 15 -41.72 20.62 -14.88
N PRO A 16 -41.57 19.49 -14.16
CA PRO A 16 -40.48 19.31 -13.20
C PRO A 16 -39.09 19.36 -13.86
N TRP A 17 -38.93 18.76 -15.04
CA TRP A 17 -37.65 18.79 -15.76
C TRP A 17 -37.31 20.19 -16.30
N ALA A 18 -38.31 20.95 -16.77
CA ALA A 18 -38.10 22.34 -17.18
C ALA A 18 -37.73 23.26 -16.00
N LEU A 19 -38.35 23.06 -14.83
CA LEU A 19 -38.00 23.76 -13.60
C LEU A 19 -36.59 23.41 -13.10
N LEU A 20 -36.20 22.15 -13.20
CA LEU A 20 -34.85 21.70 -12.83
C LEU A 20 -33.78 22.31 -13.74
N LEU A 21 -34.03 22.34 -15.05
CA LEU A 21 -33.10 22.93 -16.03
C LEU A 21 -32.99 24.46 -15.91
N THR A 22 -34.10 25.14 -15.62
CA THR A 22 -34.08 26.60 -15.38
C THR A 22 -33.38 26.96 -14.07
N LEU A 23 -33.59 26.19 -12.99
CA LEU A 23 -32.85 26.35 -11.74
C LEU A 23 -31.35 26.07 -11.91
N TRP A 24 -31.00 25.05 -12.70
CA TRP A 24 -29.60 24.72 -13.00
C TRP A 24 -28.90 25.85 -13.78
N HIS A 25 -29.59 26.49 -14.72
CA HIS A 25 -29.03 27.61 -15.48
C HIS A 25 -29.00 28.92 -14.68
N GLN A 26 -29.90 29.13 -13.72
CA GLN A 26 -29.90 30.32 -12.86
C GLN A 26 -28.83 30.27 -11.75
N TYR A 27 -28.37 29.08 -11.36
CA TYR A 27 -27.34 28.88 -10.34
C TYR A 27 -26.18 28.03 -10.85
N PRO A 28 -25.34 28.56 -11.77
CA PRO A 28 -24.10 27.89 -12.11
C PRO A 28 -23.22 27.82 -10.86
N THR A 29 -22.65 26.65 -10.63
CA THR A 29 -21.74 26.26 -9.53
C THR A 29 -20.52 27.17 -9.36
N THR A 30 -20.33 28.15 -10.23
CA THR A 30 -19.32 29.22 -10.17
C THR A 30 -19.48 30.16 -8.96
N ARG A 31 -20.69 30.41 -8.43
CA ARG A 31 -20.84 31.26 -7.23
C ARG A 31 -20.31 30.59 -5.96
N TYR A 32 -20.47 29.27 -5.82
CA TYR A 32 -20.01 28.53 -4.64
C TYR A 32 -18.47 28.42 -4.59
N LEU A 33 -17.82 28.26 -5.75
CA LEU A 33 -16.36 28.23 -5.85
C LEU A 33 -15.71 29.59 -5.53
N SER A 34 -16.41 30.71 -5.78
CA SER A 34 -15.90 32.05 -5.44
C SER A 34 -15.91 32.35 -3.94
N LEU A 35 -16.86 31.79 -3.19
CA LEU A 35 -16.93 31.93 -1.72
C LEU A 35 -15.85 31.09 -1.02
N LEU A 36 -15.62 29.85 -1.47
CA LEU A 36 -14.57 28.99 -0.91
C LEU A 36 -13.15 29.49 -1.22
N ARG A 37 -12.95 30.17 -2.37
CA ARG A 37 -11.66 30.80 -2.69
C ARG A 37 -11.37 32.02 -1.81
N LYS A 38 -12.42 32.79 -1.43
CA LYS A 38 -12.27 33.97 -0.58
C LYS A 38 -11.97 33.63 0.88
N GLU A 39 -12.54 32.53 1.41
CA GLU A 39 -12.19 32.01 2.75
C GLU A 39 -10.79 31.38 2.82
N ALA A 40 -10.28 30.83 1.71
CA ALA A 40 -8.92 30.29 1.66
C ALA A 40 -7.85 31.39 1.66
N ASP A 41 -8.06 32.48 0.92
CA ASP A 41 -7.09 33.59 0.85
C ASP A 41 -7.05 34.44 2.15
N GLU A 42 -8.18 34.65 2.84
CA GLU A 42 -8.18 35.38 4.13
C GLU A 42 -7.49 34.58 5.27
N ASN A 43 -7.59 33.24 5.24
CA ASN A 43 -6.94 32.38 6.24
C ASN A 43 -5.42 32.22 6.05
N VAL A 44 -4.89 32.49 4.84
CA VAL A 44 -3.44 32.49 4.58
C VAL A 44 -2.80 33.80 5.04
N THR A 45 -3.52 34.92 4.94
CA THR A 45 -3.01 36.24 5.39
C THR A 45 -3.06 36.42 6.91
N ALA A 46 -4.01 35.79 7.61
CA ALA A 46 -4.15 35.90 9.07
C ALA A 46 -3.11 35.09 9.87
N LYS A 47 -2.49 34.05 9.29
CA LYS A 47 -1.45 33.24 9.95
C LYS A 47 -0.04 33.84 9.91
N ALA A 48 0.19 34.89 9.11
CA ALA A 48 1.49 35.56 9.01
C ALA A 48 1.69 36.71 10.01
N LEU A 49 0.68 37.04 10.83
CA LEU A 49 0.68 38.22 11.71
C LEU A 49 0.76 37.92 13.22
N PHE A 50 0.88 36.65 13.61
CA PHE A 50 1.07 36.24 15.02
C PHE A 50 2.42 35.57 15.22
N ASN A 51 3.51 36.35 15.19
CA ASN A 51 4.77 36.00 15.86
C ASN A 51 5.74 37.20 15.92
N SER A 52 5.27 38.34 16.42
CA SER A 52 6.14 39.50 16.67
C SER A 52 5.61 40.34 17.83
N THR A 53 5.73 39.85 19.07
CA THR A 53 5.79 40.73 20.27
C THR A 53 6.25 39.96 21.50
N SER A 54 7.49 40.17 21.92
CA SER A 54 7.79 40.43 23.33
C SER A 54 9.04 41.31 23.42
N LEU A 55 8.82 42.58 23.74
CA LEU A 55 9.83 43.55 24.14
C LEU A 55 9.64 43.78 25.63
N LEU A 56 10.58 43.31 26.45
CA LEU A 56 10.87 43.87 27.77
C LEU A 56 12.39 43.85 27.99
N ARG A 57 12.99 45.02 27.72
CA ARG A 57 13.88 45.79 28.60
C ARG A 57 14.89 45.02 29.47
N GLU A 58 16.16 45.14 29.12
CA GLU A 58 17.24 45.39 30.10
C GLU A 58 18.25 46.38 29.50
N GLU A 59 18.45 47.48 30.22
CA GLU A 59 19.46 48.49 29.91
C GLU A 59 20.81 48.12 30.55
N GLY A 60 21.89 48.47 29.85
CA GLY A 60 23.13 48.89 30.50
C GLY A 60 24.31 47.92 30.39
N LEU A 61 25.15 48.09 29.37
CA LEU A 61 26.58 48.33 29.60
C LEU A 61 27.31 48.91 28.37
N SER A 62 28.33 49.67 28.71
CA SER A 62 29.14 50.60 27.93
C SER A 62 29.76 50.07 26.64
N SER A 63 29.75 50.97 25.65
CA SER A 63 30.70 51.12 24.55
C SER A 63 32.13 50.69 24.91
N CYS A 64 32.73 49.85 24.05
CA CYS A 64 34.11 50.03 23.59
C CYS A 64 34.35 49.27 22.27
N VAL A 65 34.98 50.00 21.34
CA VAL A 65 35.36 49.64 19.98
C VAL A 65 36.26 48.39 19.94
N ARG A 66 35.93 47.40 19.09
CA ARG A 66 36.89 46.40 18.59
C ARG A 66 36.75 46.22 17.08
N GLN A 67 37.91 46.22 16.44
CA GLN A 67 38.18 46.18 15.00
C GLN A 67 37.56 44.97 14.28
N PRO A 68 37.32 45.05 12.94
CA PRO A 68 36.80 43.94 12.18
C PRO A 68 37.89 42.88 11.97
N VAL A 69 37.87 41.83 12.78
CA VAL A 69 38.58 40.59 12.43
C VAL A 69 37.69 39.87 11.42
N ALA A 70 38.11 39.91 10.15
CA ALA A 70 37.55 39.10 9.08
C ALA A 70 37.88 37.61 9.33
N GLY A 71 37.21 37.00 10.29
CA GLY A 71 37.11 35.56 10.43
C GLY A 71 35.81 35.12 9.81
N ALA A 72 35.85 34.72 8.53
CA ALA A 72 34.71 34.06 7.91
C ALA A 72 34.46 32.75 8.68
N ALA A 73 33.49 32.76 9.58
CA ALA A 73 32.98 31.54 10.19
C ALA A 73 32.59 30.60 9.04
N PRO A 74 33.06 29.33 9.02
CA PRO A 74 32.75 28.42 7.95
C PRO A 74 31.23 28.25 7.91
N LYS A 75 30.62 28.78 6.85
CA LYS A 75 29.19 28.61 6.58
C LYS A 75 29.03 27.16 6.15
N VAL A 76 28.77 26.27 7.11
CA VAL A 76 28.46 24.87 6.81
C VAL A 76 27.09 24.86 6.12
N ILE A 77 27.12 24.94 4.79
CA ILE A 77 25.94 24.68 3.97
C ILE A 77 25.70 23.19 4.05
N ARG A 78 24.83 22.75 4.97
CA ARG A 78 24.29 21.39 4.93
C ARG A 78 23.35 21.30 3.74
N SER A 79 23.89 20.97 2.57
CA SER A 79 23.06 20.49 1.47
C SER A 79 22.54 19.11 1.88
N TYR A 80 21.28 19.01 2.28
CA TYR A 80 20.62 17.72 2.38
C TYR A 80 20.48 17.17 0.96
N VAL A 81 21.46 16.40 0.51
CA VAL A 81 21.36 15.65 -0.74
C VAL A 81 20.36 14.53 -0.47
N TYR A 82 19.12 14.72 -0.91
CA TYR A 82 18.09 13.70 -0.82
C TYR A 82 18.40 12.60 -1.84
N SER A 83 19.15 11.57 -1.41
CA SER A 83 19.43 10.39 -2.23
C SER A 83 18.28 9.39 -2.12
N ARG A 84 17.83 8.85 -3.27
CA ARG A 84 16.84 7.77 -3.34
C ARG A 84 17.47 6.55 -4.04
N PRO A 85 17.37 5.34 -3.47
CA PRO A 85 16.83 5.06 -2.13
C PRO A 85 17.69 5.64 -1.00
N PRO A 86 17.15 5.80 0.22
CA PRO A 86 17.94 6.15 1.39
C PRO A 86 19.12 5.17 1.57
N PRO A 87 20.29 5.64 2.03
CA PRO A 87 21.45 4.77 2.19
C PRO A 87 21.16 3.65 3.19
N TRP A 88 21.71 2.46 2.96
CA TRP A 88 21.56 1.34 3.87
C TRP A 88 22.30 1.60 5.19
N THR A 89 21.73 1.12 6.29
CA THR A 89 22.35 1.21 7.62
C THR A 89 22.34 -0.14 8.34
N ASP A 90 23.46 -0.56 8.91
CA ASP A 90 23.56 -1.86 9.58
C ASP A 90 22.72 -1.97 10.86
N THR A 91 22.26 -0.84 11.41
CA THR A 91 21.46 -0.78 12.64
C THR A 91 19.95 -0.94 12.41
N LEU A 92 19.47 -0.80 11.17
CA LEU A 92 18.04 -0.88 10.86
C LEU A 92 17.64 -2.27 10.37
N PRO A 93 16.56 -2.87 10.91
CA PRO A 93 16.03 -4.12 10.38
C PRO A 93 15.66 -4.01 8.89
N THR A 94 16.01 -5.03 8.12
CA THR A 94 15.65 -5.14 6.70
C THR A 94 14.18 -5.51 6.55
N ILE A 95 13.47 -4.84 5.65
CA ILE A 95 12.10 -5.20 5.26
C ILE A 95 12.18 -5.99 3.95
N PHE A 96 11.96 -7.30 4.03
CA PHE A 96 11.85 -8.20 2.88
C PHE A 96 10.42 -8.19 2.36
N VAL A 97 10.21 -7.51 1.25
CA VAL A 97 8.88 -7.41 0.63
C VAL A 97 8.76 -8.47 -0.46
N ILE A 98 7.89 -9.45 -0.25
CA ILE A 98 7.58 -10.49 -1.25
C ILE A 98 6.40 -10.02 -2.09
N THR A 99 6.64 -9.78 -3.37
CA THR A 99 5.64 -9.32 -4.34
C THR A 99 5.43 -10.36 -5.44
N PRO A 100 4.34 -11.14 -5.39
CA PRO A 100 3.95 -11.94 -6.54
C PRO A 100 3.45 -11.02 -7.66
N THR A 101 3.84 -11.31 -8.90
CA THR A 101 3.36 -10.56 -10.07
C THR A 101 3.13 -11.50 -11.25
N TYR A 102 2.38 -11.05 -12.25
CA TYR A 102 2.14 -11.81 -13.48
C TYR A 102 1.90 -10.88 -14.67
N THR A 103 2.12 -11.41 -15.88
CA THR A 103 1.96 -10.65 -17.11
C THR A 103 0.49 -10.31 -17.38
N ARG A 104 0.18 -9.01 -17.38
CA ARG A 104 -1.07 -8.41 -17.85
C ARG A 104 -0.84 -6.95 -18.26
N PRO A 105 -1.77 -6.31 -19.01
CA PRO A 105 -1.55 -4.97 -19.57
C PRO A 105 -1.11 -3.90 -18.58
N VAL A 106 -1.53 -3.98 -17.31
CA VAL A 106 -1.18 -2.98 -16.29
C VAL A 106 0.08 -3.33 -15.50
N GLN A 107 0.71 -4.49 -15.71
CA GLN A 107 1.82 -4.99 -14.87
C GLN A 107 2.94 -3.96 -14.69
N LYS A 108 3.41 -3.36 -15.78
CA LYS A 108 4.50 -2.39 -15.73
C LYS A 108 4.12 -1.15 -14.94
N ALA A 109 2.90 -0.63 -15.14
CA ALA A 109 2.39 0.51 -14.39
C ALA A 109 2.28 0.22 -12.89
N GLU A 110 1.82 -0.98 -12.54
CA GLU A 110 1.67 -1.47 -11.16
C GLU A 110 3.02 -1.54 -10.44
N LEU A 111 3.98 -2.24 -11.03
CA LEU A 111 5.33 -2.33 -10.50
C LEU A 111 6.02 -0.96 -10.45
N THR A 112 5.75 -0.07 -11.40
CA THR A 112 6.33 1.28 -11.41
C THR A 112 5.83 2.12 -10.23
N ARG A 113 4.52 2.17 -9.97
CA ARG A 113 3.99 2.92 -8.82
C ARG A 113 4.41 2.33 -7.48
N LEU A 114 4.55 1.00 -7.42
CA LEU A 114 5.02 0.31 -6.23
C LEU A 114 6.51 0.62 -5.98
N ALA A 115 7.35 0.54 -7.01
CA ALA A 115 8.76 0.91 -6.94
C ALA A 115 8.95 2.37 -6.48
N ASN A 116 8.15 3.29 -7.01
CA ASN A 116 8.15 4.69 -6.57
C ASN A 116 7.88 4.84 -5.07
N THR A 117 7.01 4.01 -4.50
CA THR A 117 6.76 4.00 -3.05
C THR A 117 7.95 3.41 -2.29
N PHE A 118 8.48 2.27 -2.75
CA PHE A 118 9.59 1.58 -2.07
C PHE A 118 10.90 2.35 -2.09
N LEU A 119 11.11 3.22 -3.08
CA LEU A 119 12.27 4.12 -3.16
C LEU A 119 12.39 5.09 -1.96
N HIS A 120 11.36 5.20 -1.14
CA HIS A 120 11.37 6.00 0.07
C HIS A 120 11.65 5.20 1.35
N VAL A 121 11.68 3.87 1.26
CA VAL A 121 11.80 3.00 2.42
C VAL A 121 13.26 2.56 2.58
N GLN A 122 13.88 2.96 3.69
CA GLN A 122 15.25 2.57 4.02
C GLN A 122 15.33 1.07 4.35
N ASN A 123 16.44 0.42 3.97
CA ASN A 123 16.69 -1.02 4.18
C ASN A 123 15.55 -1.91 3.67
N LEU A 124 14.97 -1.61 2.51
CA LEU A 124 13.98 -2.46 1.86
C LEU A 124 14.67 -3.37 0.84
N HIS A 125 14.41 -4.68 0.93
CA HIS A 125 14.80 -5.67 -0.07
C HIS A 125 13.56 -6.21 -0.77
N TRP A 126 13.44 -5.98 -2.08
CA TRP A 126 12.26 -6.32 -2.85
C TRP A 126 12.40 -7.68 -3.54
N VAL A 127 11.68 -8.69 -3.06
CA VAL A 127 11.64 -10.03 -3.65
C VAL A 127 10.46 -10.12 -4.62
N VAL A 128 10.74 -9.96 -5.91
CA VAL A 128 9.71 -10.05 -6.97
C VAL A 128 9.68 -11.46 -7.53
N VAL A 129 8.50 -12.08 -7.49
CA VAL A 129 8.30 -13.46 -7.95
C VAL A 129 7.25 -13.50 -9.05
N GLU A 130 7.70 -13.74 -10.28
CA GLU A 130 6.80 -13.81 -11.44
C GLU A 130 6.07 -15.15 -11.53
N ASP A 131 4.75 -15.13 -11.77
CA ASP A 131 3.99 -16.27 -12.28
C ASP A 131 4.28 -16.46 -13.78
N SER A 132 5.47 -16.99 -14.06
CA SER A 132 6.01 -17.20 -15.40
C SER A 132 7.02 -18.35 -15.40
N PRO A 133 7.14 -19.12 -16.50
CA PRO A 133 8.17 -20.17 -16.63
C PRO A 133 9.59 -19.62 -16.64
N ARG A 134 9.76 -18.32 -16.90
CA ARG A 134 11.05 -17.62 -16.89
C ARG A 134 10.89 -16.18 -16.46
N ARG A 135 11.97 -15.58 -15.95
CA ARG A 135 12.07 -14.13 -15.74
C ARG A 135 11.82 -13.40 -17.06
N THR A 136 10.94 -12.40 -17.05
CA THR A 136 10.58 -11.62 -18.23
C THR A 136 11.52 -10.44 -18.38
N ASN A 137 11.85 -10.06 -19.62
CA ASN A 137 12.70 -8.90 -19.90
C ASN A 137 12.09 -7.61 -19.35
N LEU A 138 10.76 -7.48 -19.39
CA LEU A 138 10.04 -6.33 -18.84
C LEU A 138 10.34 -6.15 -17.36
N VAL A 139 10.17 -7.19 -16.55
CA VAL A 139 10.38 -7.11 -15.10
C VAL A 139 11.87 -6.98 -14.77
N SER A 140 12.76 -7.71 -15.46
CA SER A 140 14.21 -7.56 -15.27
C SER A 140 14.68 -6.13 -15.53
N ASN A 141 14.30 -5.55 -16.67
CA ASN A 141 14.66 -4.18 -17.03
C ASN A 141 14.07 -3.15 -16.06
N LEU A 142 12.83 -3.36 -15.57
CA LEU A 142 12.21 -2.47 -14.59
C LEU A 142 12.98 -2.49 -13.27
N LEU A 143 13.33 -3.68 -12.76
CA LEU A 143 14.02 -3.82 -11.48
C LEU A 143 15.44 -3.26 -11.53
N GLU A 144 16.18 -3.52 -12.61
CA GLU A 144 17.51 -2.94 -12.82
C GLU A 144 17.49 -1.41 -12.84
N LYS A 145 16.44 -0.81 -13.40
CA LYS A 145 16.27 0.65 -13.47
C LYS A 145 15.62 1.25 -12.21
N ALA A 146 14.97 0.44 -11.37
CA ALA A 146 14.24 0.92 -10.20
C ALA A 146 15.17 1.49 -9.12
N GLY A 147 16.46 1.14 -9.12
CA GLY A 147 17.43 1.61 -8.12
C GLY A 147 17.22 1.03 -6.71
N LEU A 148 16.40 -0.02 -6.59
CA LEU A 148 16.13 -0.72 -5.34
C LEU A 148 17.05 -1.94 -5.19
N ASN A 149 17.27 -2.40 -3.96
CA ASN A 149 17.81 -3.74 -3.75
C ASN A 149 16.70 -4.75 -4.01
N PHE A 150 16.94 -5.74 -4.86
CA PHE A 150 15.92 -6.70 -5.25
C PHE A 150 16.48 -8.11 -5.45
N THR A 151 15.58 -9.09 -5.36
CA THR A 151 15.77 -10.45 -5.87
C THR A 151 14.66 -10.73 -6.86
N HIS A 152 15.02 -11.17 -8.07
CA HIS A 152 14.07 -11.51 -9.13
C HIS A 152 13.98 -13.03 -9.30
N LEU A 153 12.82 -13.60 -8.93
CA LEU A 153 12.51 -15.03 -9.01
C LEU A 153 11.33 -15.28 -9.96
N ASN A 154 11.09 -16.54 -10.33
CA ASN A 154 9.93 -16.92 -11.10
C ASN A 154 9.49 -18.37 -10.79
N VAL A 155 8.19 -18.61 -10.81
CA VAL A 155 7.59 -19.96 -10.78
C VAL A 155 6.24 -19.91 -11.49
N GLU A 156 6.05 -20.78 -12.48
CA GLU A 156 4.77 -20.85 -13.20
C GLU A 156 3.73 -21.60 -12.36
N THR A 157 2.57 -20.99 -12.17
CA THR A 157 1.41 -21.68 -11.62
C THR A 157 0.82 -22.62 -12.69
N PRO A 158 0.67 -23.94 -12.41
CA PRO A 158 0.11 -24.90 -13.36
C PRO A 158 -1.21 -24.45 -13.97
N LYS A 159 -1.37 -24.64 -15.29
CA LYS A 159 -2.57 -24.21 -16.03
C LYS A 159 -3.87 -24.83 -15.49
N SER A 160 -3.80 -26.07 -14.97
CA SER A 160 -4.93 -26.75 -14.32
C SER A 160 -5.50 -25.96 -13.14
N LEU A 161 -4.65 -25.28 -12.36
CA LEU A 161 -5.05 -24.44 -11.23
C LEU A 161 -5.56 -23.06 -11.70
N LYS A 162 -5.06 -22.54 -12.83
CA LYS A 162 -5.49 -21.24 -13.39
C LYS A 162 -6.90 -21.30 -13.99
N LEU A 163 -7.25 -22.41 -14.62
CA LEU A 163 -8.49 -22.57 -15.39
C LEU A 163 -9.66 -23.13 -14.57
N GLY A 164 -9.46 -23.47 -13.29
CA GLY A 164 -10.50 -24.12 -12.47
C GLY A 164 -10.99 -25.44 -13.07
N LEU A 165 -10.20 -26.09 -13.94
CA LEU A 165 -10.54 -27.31 -14.68
C LEU A 165 -10.38 -28.59 -13.84
N SER A 166 -10.15 -28.46 -12.54
CA SER A 166 -10.32 -29.59 -11.63
C SER A 166 -11.83 -29.85 -11.45
N TRP A 167 -12.22 -31.12 -11.40
CA TRP A 167 -13.60 -31.55 -11.11
C TRP A 167 -14.09 -31.11 -9.71
N MET A 168 -13.20 -30.53 -8.89
CA MET A 168 -13.52 -29.77 -7.69
C MET A 168 -13.33 -28.27 -7.94
N PRO A 169 -14.22 -27.39 -7.45
CA PRO A 169 -14.02 -25.94 -7.49
C PRO A 169 -12.73 -25.56 -6.72
N SER A 170 -11.61 -25.53 -7.43
CA SER A 170 -10.32 -25.08 -6.90
C SER A 170 -10.36 -23.55 -6.93
N HIS A 171 -10.75 -22.96 -5.80
CA HIS A 171 -10.54 -21.54 -5.51
C HIS A 171 -9.08 -21.33 -5.06
N THR A 172 -8.10 -21.85 -5.80
CA THR A 172 -6.69 -21.68 -5.44
C THR A 172 -6.34 -20.19 -5.55
N PRO A 173 -5.95 -19.53 -4.45
CA PRO A 173 -5.65 -18.11 -4.50
C PRO A 173 -4.47 -17.83 -5.43
N ARG A 174 -4.54 -16.71 -6.16
CA ARG A 174 -3.43 -16.27 -7.01
C ARG A 174 -2.21 -15.92 -6.15
N GLY A 175 -1.02 -16.13 -6.68
CA GLY A 175 0.23 -15.79 -6.00
C GLY A 175 0.70 -16.80 -4.96
N THR A 176 -0.03 -17.90 -4.70
CA THR A 176 0.31 -18.85 -3.64
C THR A 176 1.71 -19.45 -3.80
N LEU A 177 1.99 -20.00 -4.99
CA LEU A 177 3.29 -20.62 -5.28
C LEU A 177 4.41 -19.60 -5.27
N GLN A 178 4.13 -18.37 -5.71
CA GLN A 178 5.08 -17.27 -5.78
C GLN A 178 5.46 -16.79 -4.37
N ARG A 179 4.48 -16.62 -3.47
CA ARG A 179 4.73 -16.30 -2.05
C ARG A 179 5.52 -17.41 -1.36
N ASN A 180 5.17 -18.67 -1.62
CA ASN A 180 5.91 -19.81 -1.08
C ASN A 180 7.35 -19.88 -1.62
N LEU A 181 7.58 -19.60 -2.91
CA LEU A 181 8.94 -19.52 -3.45
C LEU A 181 9.75 -18.40 -2.79
N GLY A 182 9.13 -17.24 -2.51
CA GLY A 182 9.77 -16.17 -1.74
C GLY A 182 10.14 -16.62 -0.32
N LEU A 183 9.26 -17.36 0.36
CA LEU A 183 9.56 -17.95 1.67
C LEU A 183 10.71 -18.97 1.61
N HIS A 184 10.72 -19.82 0.59
CA HIS A 184 11.81 -20.78 0.38
C HIS A 184 13.14 -20.08 0.13
N TRP A 185 13.15 -19.07 -0.74
CA TRP A 185 14.36 -18.28 -1.00
C TRP A 185 14.92 -17.64 0.28
N LEU A 186 14.07 -17.09 1.16
CA LEU A 186 14.51 -16.55 2.45
C LEU A 186 15.16 -17.63 3.33
N ARG A 187 14.57 -18.83 3.38
CA ARG A 187 15.09 -19.97 4.16
C ARG A 187 16.41 -20.49 3.63
N ASP A 188 16.59 -20.47 2.32
CA ASP A 188 17.83 -20.90 1.67
C ASP A 188 18.93 -19.83 1.77
N SER A 189 18.54 -18.55 1.82
CA SER A 189 19.48 -17.42 1.82
C SER A 189 20.01 -17.04 3.21
N PHE A 190 19.28 -17.38 4.27
CA PHE A 190 19.61 -16.94 5.63
C PHE A 190 19.67 -18.11 6.62
N SER A 191 20.70 -18.09 7.47
CA SER A 191 20.85 -19.10 8.51
C SER A 191 19.88 -18.87 9.67
N ASN A 192 19.29 -19.95 10.17
CA ASN A 192 18.50 -19.93 11.40
C ASN A 192 19.37 -19.77 12.67
N THR A 193 20.68 -20.05 12.62
CA THR A 193 21.57 -19.92 13.80
C THR A 193 21.91 -18.47 14.13
N GLN A 194 22.00 -17.62 13.11
CA GLN A 194 22.26 -16.18 13.23
C GLN A 194 21.34 -15.44 12.25
N PRO A 195 20.03 -15.41 12.54
CA PRO A 195 19.07 -14.78 11.65
C PRO A 195 19.31 -13.27 11.61
N PRO A 196 19.20 -12.62 10.45
CA PRO A 196 19.32 -11.16 10.37
C PRO A 196 18.15 -10.49 11.12
N ALA A 197 18.37 -9.25 11.56
CA ALA A 197 17.27 -8.42 12.02
C ALA A 197 16.43 -7.99 10.82
N GLY A 198 15.16 -8.41 10.78
CA GLY A 198 14.29 -8.06 9.67
C GLY A 198 12.88 -8.61 9.76
N VAL A 199 12.06 -8.21 8.81
CA VAL A 199 10.65 -8.57 8.71
C VAL A 199 10.30 -8.94 7.29
N VAL A 200 9.36 -9.86 7.13
CA VAL A 200 8.83 -10.34 5.87
C VAL A 200 7.41 -9.79 5.73
N TYR A 201 7.15 -9.14 4.60
CA TYR A 201 5.85 -8.58 4.27
C TYR A 201 5.40 -9.06 2.90
N PHE A 202 4.15 -9.51 2.78
CA PHE A 202 3.56 -9.94 1.52
C PHE A 202 2.78 -8.77 0.91
N ALA A 203 3.29 -8.23 -0.19
CA ALA A 203 2.74 -7.04 -0.83
C ALA A 203 2.38 -7.35 -2.29
N ASP A 204 1.09 -7.52 -2.56
CA ASP A 204 0.57 -7.68 -3.92
C ASP A 204 0.82 -6.39 -4.73
N ASP A 205 1.05 -6.55 -6.04
CA ASP A 205 1.56 -5.45 -6.87
C ASP A 205 0.54 -4.33 -7.18
N ASP A 206 -0.74 -4.55 -6.90
CA ASP A 206 -1.86 -3.62 -7.19
C ASP A 206 -2.39 -2.86 -5.97
N ASN A 207 -1.90 -3.19 -4.77
CA ASN A 207 -2.27 -2.56 -3.53
C ASN A 207 -1.61 -1.18 -3.38
N THR A 208 -2.12 -0.36 -2.46
CA THR A 208 -1.56 0.95 -2.13
C THR A 208 -1.02 0.95 -0.71
N TYR A 209 0.21 1.45 -0.54
CA TYR A 209 0.95 1.40 0.73
C TYR A 209 1.38 2.80 1.17
N SER A 210 1.08 3.18 2.41
CA SER A 210 1.64 4.40 3.00
C SER A 210 3.07 4.17 3.46
N LEU A 211 3.90 5.23 3.51
CA LEU A 211 5.26 5.13 4.04
C LEU A 211 5.27 4.79 5.55
N GLU A 212 4.28 5.29 6.30
CA GLU A 212 4.13 5.03 7.73
C GLU A 212 3.99 3.52 8.04
N LEU A 213 3.36 2.76 7.15
CA LEU A 213 3.20 1.31 7.29
C LEU A 213 4.54 0.59 7.46
N PHE A 214 5.55 1.00 6.70
CA PHE A 214 6.87 0.34 6.72
C PHE A 214 7.60 0.58 8.04
N GLU A 215 7.42 1.76 8.65
CA GLU A 215 7.99 2.05 9.96
C GLU A 215 7.26 1.31 11.09
N GLU A 216 5.93 1.15 10.98
CA GLU A 216 5.14 0.37 11.94
C GLU A 216 5.57 -1.11 11.98
N MET A 217 5.83 -1.71 10.82
CA MET A 217 6.19 -3.13 10.71
C MET A 217 7.68 -3.41 10.98
N ARG A 218 8.58 -2.44 10.81
CA ARG A 218 10.05 -2.65 10.82
C ARG A 218 10.56 -3.40 12.05
N TYR A 219 9.93 -3.19 13.20
CA TYR A 219 10.38 -3.72 14.49
C TYR A 219 9.57 -4.92 15.00
N THR A 220 8.77 -5.56 14.14
CA THR A 220 7.99 -6.76 14.49
C THR A 220 8.88 -7.86 15.07
N LYS A 221 8.48 -8.40 16.22
CA LYS A 221 9.24 -9.44 16.93
C LYS A 221 8.76 -10.84 16.58
N ARG A 222 7.45 -11.01 16.41
CA ARG A 222 6.77 -12.25 16.01
C ARG A 222 5.93 -12.01 14.78
N VAL A 223 4.71 -11.51 14.96
CA VAL A 223 3.76 -11.19 13.89
C VAL A 223 3.02 -9.92 14.26
N SER A 224 3.10 -8.91 13.42
CA SER A 224 2.37 -7.65 13.57
C SER A 224 1.13 -7.62 12.70
N VAL A 225 0.08 -6.96 13.16
CA VAL A 225 -1.19 -6.84 12.43
C VAL A 225 -1.74 -5.43 12.44
N TRP A 226 -2.47 -5.06 11.40
CA TRP A 226 -3.09 -3.74 11.23
C TRP A 226 -4.37 -3.79 10.37
N PRO A 227 -5.18 -2.71 10.37
CA PRO A 227 -6.34 -2.59 9.50
C PRO A 227 -5.98 -2.50 8.02
N VAL A 228 -6.84 -3.08 7.16
CA VAL A 228 -6.71 -3.03 5.70
C VAL A 228 -8.00 -2.48 5.11
N ALA A 229 -7.90 -1.48 4.23
CA ALA A 229 -9.07 -0.94 3.53
C ALA A 229 -9.46 -1.77 2.30
N PHE A 230 -10.76 -1.69 1.95
CA PHE A 230 -11.35 -2.26 0.73
C PHE A 230 -11.28 -3.79 0.62
N VAL A 231 -11.28 -4.47 1.75
CA VAL A 231 -11.32 -5.94 1.85
C VAL A 231 -12.64 -6.42 2.46
N GLY A 232 -12.98 -7.68 2.24
CA GLY A 232 -14.17 -8.31 2.85
C GLY A 232 -15.52 -7.67 2.48
N GLY A 233 -15.57 -6.86 1.41
CA GLY A 233 -16.76 -6.08 1.05
C GLY A 233 -17.05 -4.90 1.98
N LEU A 234 -16.05 -4.45 2.75
CA LEU A 234 -16.16 -3.38 3.73
C LEU A 234 -15.27 -2.18 3.38
N ARG A 235 -15.51 -1.05 4.05
CA ARG A 235 -14.59 0.10 4.00
C ARG A 235 -13.19 -0.31 4.47
N TYR A 236 -13.12 -1.09 5.55
CA TYR A 236 -11.91 -1.74 6.04
C TYR A 236 -12.27 -2.91 6.96
N GLU A 237 -11.35 -3.86 7.07
CA GLU A 237 -11.33 -4.88 8.12
C GLU A 237 -10.21 -4.53 9.13
N SER A 238 -10.37 -4.95 10.39
CA SER A 238 -9.42 -4.60 11.46
C SER A 238 -9.34 -5.68 12.53
N PRO A 239 -8.16 -5.93 13.12
CA PRO A 239 -8.08 -6.65 14.39
C PRO A 239 -8.90 -5.95 15.48
N LYS A 240 -9.51 -6.72 16.38
CA LYS A 240 -10.11 -6.24 17.64
C LYS A 240 -9.02 -6.23 18.70
N VAL A 241 -8.68 -5.06 19.21
CA VAL A 241 -7.66 -4.88 20.24
C VAL A 241 -8.34 -4.55 21.58
N SER A 242 -7.97 -5.26 22.65
CA SER A 242 -8.46 -5.00 24.00
C SER A 242 -7.81 -3.74 24.60
N PRO A 243 -8.34 -3.18 25.69
CA PRO A 243 -7.69 -2.08 26.41
C PRO A 243 -6.26 -2.39 26.88
N ALA A 244 -5.93 -3.68 27.05
CA ALA A 244 -4.58 -4.14 27.40
C ALA A 244 -3.62 -4.20 26.19
N GLY A 245 -4.03 -3.76 25.00
CA GLY A 245 -3.20 -3.78 23.79
C GLY A 245 -3.03 -5.17 23.17
N ARG A 246 -4.00 -6.07 23.38
CA ARG A 246 -3.94 -7.47 22.92
C ARG A 246 -4.99 -7.72 21.85
N VAL A 247 -4.65 -8.49 20.82
CA VAL A 247 -5.63 -8.90 19.80
C VAL A 247 -6.55 -9.97 20.41
N VAL A 248 -7.85 -9.70 20.40
CA VAL A 248 -8.89 -10.58 20.99
C VAL A 248 -9.91 -11.08 19.96
N GLY A 249 -9.69 -10.75 18.68
CA GLY A 249 -10.52 -11.22 17.58
C GLY A 249 -10.46 -10.27 16.39
N TRP A 250 -11.49 -10.29 15.55
CA TRP A 250 -11.50 -9.60 14.26
C TRP A 250 -12.79 -8.80 14.05
N LYS A 251 -12.68 -7.60 13.48
CA LYS A 251 -13.78 -6.74 13.02
C LYS A 251 -13.96 -6.99 11.51
N THR A 252 -14.63 -8.08 11.18
CA THR A 252 -14.92 -8.52 9.81
C THR A 252 -16.36 -9.03 9.73
N VAL A 253 -16.94 -9.06 8.53
CA VAL A 253 -18.28 -9.64 8.29
C VAL A 253 -18.17 -11.06 7.71
N PHE A 254 -17.24 -11.28 6.79
CA PHE A 254 -17.01 -12.60 6.23
C PHE A 254 -16.24 -13.48 7.22
N ASP A 255 -16.94 -14.49 7.76
CA ASP A 255 -16.39 -15.55 8.62
C ASP A 255 -15.43 -15.02 9.71
N PRO A 256 -15.94 -14.23 10.68
CA PRO A 256 -15.12 -13.57 11.71
C PRO A 256 -14.52 -14.54 12.73
N ASN A 257 -15.01 -15.79 12.77
CA ASN A 257 -14.54 -16.84 13.68
C ASN A 257 -13.34 -17.62 13.11
N ARG A 258 -12.87 -17.26 11.90
CA ARG A 258 -11.59 -17.74 11.37
C ARG A 258 -10.47 -17.49 12.38
N PRO A 259 -9.52 -18.44 12.55
CA PRO A 259 -8.37 -18.25 13.44
C PRO A 259 -7.66 -16.91 13.19
N PHE A 260 -7.43 -16.59 11.92
CA PHE A 260 -6.91 -15.28 11.48
C PHE A 260 -7.80 -14.72 10.37
N ALA A 261 -8.82 -13.93 10.76
CA ALA A 261 -9.69 -13.21 9.81
C ALA A 261 -9.05 -11.88 9.41
N ILE A 262 -7.98 -11.96 8.62
CA ILE A 262 -7.21 -10.82 8.13
C ILE A 262 -6.80 -11.07 6.68
N ASP A 263 -6.66 -10.00 5.90
CA ASP A 263 -6.15 -10.01 4.54
C ASP A 263 -4.61 -10.17 4.51
N MET A 264 -4.07 -10.66 3.39
CA MET A 264 -2.64 -10.81 3.14
C MET A 264 -1.83 -9.53 3.44
N ALA A 265 -2.35 -8.36 3.05
CA ALA A 265 -1.68 -7.09 3.25
C ALA A 265 -1.72 -6.59 4.71
N GLY A 266 -2.45 -7.29 5.60
CA GLY A 266 -2.74 -6.86 6.97
C GLY A 266 -1.72 -7.28 8.02
N PHE A 267 -0.69 -8.04 7.65
CA PHE A 267 0.30 -8.54 8.61
C PHE A 267 1.72 -8.59 8.06
N ALA A 268 2.71 -8.54 8.97
CA ALA A 268 4.10 -8.86 8.68
C ALA A 268 4.66 -9.82 9.73
N VAL A 269 5.68 -10.59 9.35
CA VAL A 269 6.26 -11.64 10.17
C VAL A 269 7.74 -11.37 10.38
N SER A 270 8.24 -11.54 11.59
CA SER A 270 9.70 -11.52 11.85
C SER A 270 10.42 -12.56 10.99
N ILE A 271 11.51 -12.18 10.32
CA ILE A 271 12.28 -13.15 9.50
C ILE A 271 12.81 -14.30 10.36
N LYS A 272 13.21 -14.02 11.61
CA LYS A 272 13.61 -15.04 12.57
C LYS A 272 12.52 -16.10 12.75
N LEU A 273 11.25 -15.70 12.87
CA LEU A 273 10.14 -16.64 13.04
C LEU A 273 9.89 -17.48 11.77
N ILE A 274 10.08 -16.91 10.58
CA ILE A 274 10.00 -17.64 9.30
C ILE A 274 11.09 -18.72 9.20
N LEU A 275 12.30 -18.42 9.67
CA LEU A 275 13.45 -19.34 9.67
C LEU A 275 13.31 -20.44 10.74
N GLU A 276 12.79 -20.10 11.93
CA GLU A 276 12.50 -21.05 13.01
C GLU A 276 11.39 -22.04 12.65
N ARG A 277 10.51 -21.68 11.71
CA ARG A 277 9.37 -22.48 11.26
C ARG A 277 9.51 -22.85 9.79
N PRO A 278 10.49 -23.70 9.40
CA PRO A 278 10.79 -23.98 8.00
C PRO A 278 9.65 -24.68 7.24
N GLN A 279 8.73 -25.34 7.96
CA GLN A 279 7.59 -26.06 7.37
C GLN A 279 6.35 -25.17 7.17
N ALA A 280 6.32 -23.95 7.73
CA ALA A 280 5.16 -23.07 7.65
C ALA A 280 5.07 -22.41 6.27
N SER A 281 4.07 -22.77 5.47
CA SER A 281 3.89 -22.23 4.11
C SER A 281 2.40 -22.00 3.82
N PHE A 282 2.08 -21.19 2.82
CA PHE A 282 0.69 -21.07 2.37
C PHE A 282 0.24 -22.38 1.75
N LYS A 283 -0.90 -22.90 2.20
CA LYS A 283 -1.48 -24.12 1.62
C LYS A 283 -2.07 -23.82 0.25
N LEU A 284 -1.77 -24.70 -0.71
CA LEU A 284 -2.25 -24.62 -2.10
C LEU A 284 -3.65 -25.23 -2.26
N ASP A 285 -3.86 -26.40 -1.63
CA ASP A 285 -5.07 -27.21 -1.78
C ASP A 285 -5.83 -27.34 -0.46
N GLY A 286 -7.13 -27.62 -0.56
CA GLY A 286 -8.00 -27.86 0.60
C GLY A 286 -8.25 -26.62 1.47
N VAL A 287 -7.97 -25.41 0.95
CA VAL A 287 -8.16 -24.15 1.66
C VAL A 287 -9.49 -23.53 1.24
N LYS A 288 -10.39 -23.34 2.20
CA LYS A 288 -11.64 -22.58 2.00
C LYS A 288 -11.30 -21.13 1.58
N GLY A 289 -12.13 -20.52 0.73
CA GLY A 289 -11.95 -19.11 0.34
C GLY A 289 -11.77 -18.20 1.57
N GLY A 290 -10.72 -17.37 1.57
CA GLY A 290 -10.35 -16.51 2.70
C GLY A 290 -9.61 -17.21 3.85
N TYR A 291 -9.16 -18.46 3.71
CA TYR A 291 -8.41 -19.15 4.77
C TYR A 291 -6.91 -19.28 4.46
N GLN A 292 -6.41 -18.63 3.41
CA GLN A 292 -5.02 -18.76 3.00
C GLN A 292 -4.07 -18.14 4.04
N GLU A 293 -4.37 -16.95 4.52
CA GLU A 293 -3.63 -16.24 5.55
C GLU A 293 -3.57 -17.06 6.84
N THR A 294 -4.74 -17.60 7.24
CA THR A 294 -4.84 -18.54 8.35
C THR A 294 -3.96 -19.78 8.16
N SER A 295 -3.82 -20.28 6.93
CA SER A 295 -3.06 -21.50 6.65
C SER A 295 -1.57 -21.36 6.99
N LEU A 296 -1.00 -20.15 6.84
CA LEU A 296 0.36 -19.82 7.25
C LEU A 296 0.42 -19.41 8.73
N LEU A 297 -0.41 -18.44 9.14
CA LEU A 297 -0.29 -17.79 10.45
C LEU A 297 -0.46 -18.75 11.63
N LYS A 298 -1.33 -19.75 11.49
CA LYS A 298 -1.56 -20.77 12.54
C LYS A 298 -0.32 -21.62 12.86
N ASP A 299 0.59 -21.76 11.91
CA ASP A 299 1.83 -22.53 12.07
C ASP A 299 2.98 -21.65 12.63
N LEU A 300 2.75 -20.34 12.72
CA LEU A 300 3.72 -19.34 13.18
C LEU A 300 3.40 -18.77 14.56
N VAL A 301 2.13 -18.47 14.84
CA VAL A 301 1.73 -17.66 15.98
C VAL A 301 0.33 -18.03 16.49
N THR A 302 0.05 -17.73 17.75
CA THR A 302 -1.31 -17.74 18.32
C THR A 302 -1.87 -16.32 18.35
N LEU A 303 -3.16 -16.14 18.63
CA LEU A 303 -3.77 -14.80 18.72
C LEU A 303 -3.05 -13.90 19.75
N ASP A 304 -2.61 -14.50 20.86
CA ASP A 304 -1.81 -13.86 21.89
C ASP A 304 -0.38 -13.48 21.42
N GLY A 305 0.14 -14.08 20.37
CA GLY A 305 1.47 -13.72 19.86
C GLY A 305 1.45 -12.51 18.93
N LEU A 306 0.28 -11.92 18.64
CA LEU A 306 0.12 -10.81 17.71
C LEU A 306 0.46 -9.44 18.31
N GLU A 307 1.11 -8.61 17.51
CA GLU A 307 1.52 -7.24 17.84
C GLU A 307 0.63 -6.23 17.08
N PRO A 308 -0.38 -5.61 17.71
CA PRO A 308 -1.22 -4.63 17.03
C PRO A 308 -0.42 -3.36 16.70
N LYS A 309 -0.54 -2.89 15.46
CA LYS A 309 0.10 -1.67 14.92
C LYS A 309 -0.94 -0.62 14.54
N ALA A 310 -0.54 0.44 13.88
CA ALA A 310 -1.40 1.49 13.34
C ALA A 310 -2.29 2.12 14.44
N ALA A 311 -1.65 2.55 15.53
CA ALA A 311 -2.29 3.08 16.73
C ALA A 311 -3.37 2.13 17.30
N ASN A 312 -2.97 0.92 17.72
CA ASN A 312 -3.88 -0.13 18.21
C ASN A 312 -5.01 -0.48 17.23
N CYS A 313 -4.65 -0.59 15.95
CA CYS A 313 -5.54 -0.91 14.85
C CYS A 313 -6.69 0.10 14.67
N THR A 314 -6.40 1.39 14.84
CA THR A 314 -7.38 2.47 14.63
C THR A 314 -7.12 3.30 13.37
N LYS A 315 -5.94 3.16 12.76
CA LYS A 315 -5.58 3.81 11.49
C LYS A 315 -5.51 2.81 10.33
N VAL A 316 -5.90 3.25 9.14
CA VAL A 316 -5.70 2.51 7.88
C VAL A 316 -4.44 3.04 7.22
N LEU A 317 -3.46 2.16 6.99
CA LEU A 317 -2.16 2.49 6.40
C LEU A 317 -1.88 1.72 5.09
N VAL A 318 -2.79 0.84 4.70
CA VAL A 318 -2.75 0.02 3.49
C VAL A 318 -4.16 -0.15 2.92
N TRP A 319 -4.26 -0.12 1.60
CA TRP A 319 -5.52 -0.24 0.85
C TRP A 319 -5.41 -1.34 -0.19
N HIS A 320 -6.35 -2.28 -0.18
CA HIS A 320 -6.48 -3.32 -1.21
C HIS A 320 -7.12 -2.74 -2.47
N THR A 321 -6.43 -1.80 -3.12
CA THR A 321 -6.85 -1.24 -4.40
C THR A 321 -6.86 -2.32 -5.48
N ARG A 322 -7.68 -2.12 -6.51
CA ARG A 322 -7.72 -2.97 -7.71
C ARG A 322 -7.78 -2.06 -8.92
N THR A 323 -7.00 -2.40 -9.93
CA THR A 323 -6.97 -1.65 -11.18
C THR A 323 -7.94 -2.25 -12.18
N GLU A 324 -8.75 -1.40 -12.79
CA GLU A 324 -9.68 -1.83 -13.83
C GLU A 324 -8.93 -2.41 -15.04
N ARG A 325 -9.56 -3.34 -15.74
CA ARG A 325 -8.99 -3.90 -16.96
C ARG A 325 -9.01 -2.83 -18.06
N PRO A 326 -7.87 -2.51 -18.70
CA PRO A 326 -7.85 -1.54 -19.79
C PRO A 326 -8.73 -1.97 -20.97
N THR A 327 -9.43 -1.01 -21.55
CA THR A 327 -10.27 -1.24 -22.73
C THR A 327 -9.41 -1.11 -23.99
N LEU A 328 -9.10 -2.24 -24.61
CA LEU A 328 -8.23 -2.34 -25.79
C LEU A 328 -9.01 -2.69 -27.07
N VAL A 329 -10.27 -2.25 -27.17
CA VAL A 329 -11.17 -2.61 -28.29
C VAL A 329 -10.64 -2.15 -29.65
N ASN A 330 -9.92 -1.03 -29.69
CA ASN A 330 -9.36 -0.46 -30.91
C ASN A 330 -8.10 -1.17 -31.42
N GLU A 331 -7.51 -2.09 -30.64
CA GLU A 331 -6.46 -3.00 -31.16
C GLU A 331 -7.01 -3.93 -32.25
N GLY A 332 -8.32 -4.21 -32.21
CA GLY A 332 -8.97 -5.14 -33.14
C GLY A 332 -8.36 -6.55 -33.09
N LYS A 333 -8.70 -7.39 -34.07
CA LYS A 333 -8.20 -8.79 -34.15
C LYS A 333 -6.79 -8.89 -34.74
N ARG A 334 -6.35 -7.87 -35.49
CA ARG A 334 -5.06 -7.86 -36.21
C ARG A 334 -3.94 -7.15 -35.44
N GLY A 335 -4.26 -6.51 -34.30
CA GLY A 335 -3.38 -5.54 -33.64
C GLY A 335 -3.41 -4.20 -34.38
N PHE A 336 -3.35 -3.10 -33.62
CA PHE A 336 -3.23 -1.74 -34.17
C PHE A 336 -1.90 -1.11 -33.76
N THR A 337 -1.54 -1.21 -32.49
CA THR A 337 -0.27 -0.67 -31.99
C THR A 337 0.90 -1.58 -32.34
N ASP A 338 2.12 -1.03 -32.35
CA ASP A 338 3.33 -1.82 -32.54
C ASP A 338 3.54 -2.74 -31.32
N PRO A 339 3.46 -4.08 -31.47
CA PRO A 339 3.58 -5.01 -30.34
C PRO A 339 4.97 -5.02 -29.69
N ARG A 340 5.95 -4.33 -30.28
CA ARG A 340 7.30 -4.17 -29.73
C ARG A 340 7.40 -3.00 -28.74
N VAL A 341 6.41 -2.10 -28.71
CA VAL A 341 6.37 -0.99 -27.75
C VAL A 341 5.88 -1.53 -26.41
N GLU A 342 6.79 -1.59 -25.43
CA GLU A 342 6.50 -2.08 -24.08
C GLU A 342 5.65 -1.07 -23.28
N VAL A 343 4.47 -1.51 -22.85
CA VAL A 343 3.51 -0.72 -22.05
C VAL A 343 3.45 -1.13 -20.59
#